data_AF-A0A3A4K7T8-F1
#
_entry.id   AF-A0A3A4K7T8-F1
#
_cell.length_a   1.000
_cell.length_b   1.000
_cell.length_c   1.000
_cell.angle_alpha   90.00
_cell.angle_beta   90.00
_cell.angle_gamma   90.00
#
_symmetry.space_group_name_H-M   'P 1'
#
loop_
_entity.id
_entity.type
_entity.pdbx_description
1 polymer ?
#
loop_
_entity_poly.entity_id
_entity_poly.type
_entity_poly.pdbx_seq_one_letter_code
_entity_poly.pdbx_strand_id
1 'polypeptide(L)'
;MLRVMDDITPFPALEASESRAIWQLDQPLDADSTAVPQFIVEKDTSTRYVLTFRERNVDRQEWVGVWAGDLFRDTKEPRMGQGSFEIDYTAAAQADPISARRGQVQISYSANSGEDLSLTYRFENYLGENDAGSEPRNMIYEFCERTNGSGYFNFESYFNWSGKTDALEKLGVKTLWTSVNTGQSQVLITGADIEAQGLDVVELRECWDAAFIQTYYVQLYYWKTPPETGNPTKDKEEGDATACPTAFEPPDLSGDETPEEGE
;
A
#
# COMPACT_ATOMS: atom_id res chain seq x y z
N MET A 1 -15.15 6.32 3.33
CA MET A 1 -14.85 6.72 1.94
C MET A 1 -15.23 5.67 0.90
N LEU A 2 -15.12 4.35 1.11
CA LEU A 2 -15.66 3.30 0.19
C LEU A 2 -17.18 3.38 -0.12
N ARG A 3 -17.91 4.34 0.48
CA ARG A 3 -19.34 4.55 0.30
C ARG A 3 -19.70 5.47 -0.87
N VAL A 4 -18.74 6.20 -1.46
CA VAL A 4 -19.08 7.20 -2.49
C VAL A 4 -19.83 6.58 -3.68
N MET A 5 -19.49 5.36 -4.10
CA MET A 5 -20.25 4.66 -5.14
C MET A 5 -21.66 4.27 -4.67
N ASP A 6 -21.78 3.77 -3.44
CA ASP A 6 -23.08 3.44 -2.80
C ASP A 6 -23.95 4.69 -2.58
N ASP A 7 -23.34 5.87 -2.48
CA ASP A 7 -24.02 7.15 -2.28
C ASP A 7 -24.44 7.79 -3.63
N ILE A 8 -23.72 7.52 -4.73
CA ILE A 8 -24.02 8.06 -6.08
C ILE A 8 -24.98 7.16 -6.86
N THR A 9 -24.78 5.84 -6.85
CA THR A 9 -25.55 4.90 -7.68
C THR A 9 -27.04 4.74 -7.34
N PRO A 10 -27.55 5.16 -6.15
CA PRO A 10 -29.00 5.26 -5.92
C PRO A 10 -29.68 6.32 -6.78
N PHE A 11 -28.95 7.31 -7.30
CA PHE A 11 -29.50 8.29 -8.24
C PHE A 11 -29.60 7.69 -9.66
N PRO A 12 -30.59 8.10 -10.48
CA PRO A 12 -30.65 7.67 -11.86
C PRO A 12 -29.40 8.10 -12.64
N ALA A 13 -28.86 7.20 -13.47
CA ALA A 13 -27.79 7.55 -14.38
C ALA A 13 -28.28 8.62 -15.39
N LEU A 14 -27.42 9.59 -15.69
CA LEU A 14 -27.62 10.58 -16.75
C LEU A 14 -27.62 9.92 -18.13
N GLU A 15 -26.70 8.96 -18.31
CA GLU A 15 -26.57 8.12 -19.50
C GLU A 15 -26.41 6.67 -19.06
N ALA A 16 -27.13 5.74 -19.69
CA ALA A 16 -26.95 4.31 -19.47
C ALA A 16 -27.16 3.52 -20.77
N SER A 17 -26.23 2.61 -21.04
CA SER A 17 -26.21 1.68 -22.15
C SER A 17 -25.65 0.33 -21.67
N GLU A 18 -25.51 -0.64 -22.57
CA GLU A 18 -24.94 -1.95 -22.23
C GLU A 18 -23.45 -1.91 -21.84
N SER A 19 -22.70 -0.95 -22.38
CA SER A 19 -21.24 -0.83 -22.20
C SER A 19 -20.82 0.41 -21.43
N ARG A 20 -21.75 1.28 -21.05
CA ARG A 20 -21.42 2.57 -20.41
C ARG A 20 -22.56 3.10 -19.55
N ALA A 21 -22.22 3.61 -18.38
CA ALA A 21 -23.13 4.36 -17.52
C ALA A 21 -22.43 5.57 -16.90
N ILE A 22 -23.15 6.69 -16.82
CA ILE A 22 -22.67 7.94 -16.23
C ILE A 22 -23.69 8.39 -15.20
N TRP A 23 -23.25 8.53 -13.95
CA TRP A 23 -23.97 9.23 -12.91
C TRP A 23 -23.34 10.59 -12.72
N GLN A 24 -24.14 11.64 -12.76
CA GLN A 24 -23.68 12.99 -12.48
C GLN A 24 -24.69 13.63 -11.56
N LEU A 25 -24.23 14.09 -10.40
CA LEU A 25 -25.07 14.84 -9.50
C LEU A 25 -24.99 16.33 -9.85
N ASP A 26 -26.01 17.09 -9.47
CA ASP A 26 -25.99 18.56 -9.57
C ASP A 26 -25.61 19.21 -8.23
N GLN A 27 -25.48 18.41 -7.18
CA GLN A 27 -25.19 18.82 -5.81
C GLN A 27 -24.09 17.95 -5.21
N PRO A 28 -23.29 18.49 -4.27
CA PRO A 28 -22.39 17.70 -3.45
C PRO A 28 -23.13 16.64 -2.63
N LEU A 29 -22.42 15.56 -2.28
CA LEU A 29 -22.94 14.49 -1.41
C LEU A 29 -23.02 14.93 0.07
N ASP A 30 -22.13 15.81 0.48
CA ASP A 30 -22.07 16.41 1.82
C ASP A 30 -22.46 17.90 1.73
N ALA A 31 -23.23 18.39 2.69
CA ALA A 31 -23.65 19.79 2.74
C ALA A 31 -22.48 20.76 2.91
N ASP A 32 -21.39 20.31 3.54
CA ASP A 32 -20.19 21.11 3.74
C ASP A 32 -19.27 21.09 2.51
N SER A 33 -19.34 20.06 1.67
CA SER A 33 -18.51 19.93 0.47
C SER A 33 -18.92 20.91 -0.64
N THR A 34 -17.94 21.36 -1.42
CA THR A 34 -18.19 22.12 -2.66
C THR A 34 -18.05 21.28 -3.93
N ALA A 35 -17.58 20.05 -3.80
CA ALA A 35 -17.36 19.15 -4.92
C ALA A 35 -18.62 18.40 -5.31
N VAL A 36 -18.94 18.46 -6.59
CA VAL A 36 -20.01 17.71 -7.22
C VAL A 36 -19.39 16.50 -7.92
N PRO A 37 -19.89 15.27 -7.69
CA PRO A 37 -19.31 14.07 -8.28
C PRO A 37 -19.92 13.70 -9.63
N GLN A 38 -19.08 13.12 -10.49
CA GLN A 38 -19.48 12.34 -11.65
C GLN A 38 -18.77 10.99 -11.62
N PHE A 39 -19.55 9.91 -11.69
CA PHE A 39 -19.07 8.55 -11.72
C PHE A 39 -19.36 7.94 -13.09
N ILE A 40 -18.32 7.44 -13.74
CA ILE A 40 -18.39 6.82 -15.07
C ILE A 40 -17.98 5.37 -14.92
N VAL A 41 -18.77 4.47 -15.50
CA VAL A 41 -18.42 3.04 -15.65
C VAL A 41 -18.47 2.69 -17.12
N GLU A 42 -17.39 2.09 -17.62
CA GLU A 42 -17.25 1.62 -18.99
C GLU A 42 -16.90 0.14 -18.98
N LYS A 43 -17.56 -0.63 -19.84
CA LYS A 43 -17.41 -2.07 -19.92
C LYS A 43 -17.06 -2.49 -21.35
N ASP A 44 -15.93 -3.14 -21.47
CA ASP A 44 -15.45 -3.80 -22.68
C ASP A 44 -15.02 -5.25 -22.37
N THR A 45 -13.76 -5.60 -22.61
CA THR A 45 -13.07 -6.78 -22.06
C THR A 45 -12.83 -6.70 -20.54
N SER A 46 -12.93 -5.50 -19.98
CA SER A 46 -12.75 -5.16 -18.58
C SER A 46 -13.87 -4.22 -18.12
N THR A 47 -13.93 -3.93 -16.83
CA THR A 47 -14.75 -2.84 -16.30
C THR A 47 -13.83 -1.74 -15.80
N ARG A 48 -13.81 -0.63 -16.53
CA ARG A 48 -13.14 0.60 -16.12
C ARG A 48 -14.13 1.49 -15.38
N TYR A 49 -13.68 2.14 -14.33
CA TYR A 49 -14.49 3.09 -13.60
C TYR A 49 -13.66 4.31 -13.23
N VAL A 50 -14.29 5.48 -13.27
CA VAL A 50 -13.66 6.76 -12.95
C VAL A 50 -14.63 7.60 -12.14
N LEU A 51 -14.19 8.07 -11.00
CA LEU A 51 -14.85 9.12 -10.23
C LEU A 51 -14.09 10.42 -10.48
N THR A 52 -14.83 11.43 -10.94
CA THR A 52 -14.30 12.78 -11.13
C THR A 52 -15.10 13.77 -10.30
N PHE A 53 -14.45 14.84 -9.86
CA PHE A 53 -15.08 15.96 -9.14
C PHE A 53 -14.99 17.26 -9.92
N ARG A 54 -15.94 18.15 -9.66
CA ARG A 54 -15.92 19.55 -10.10
C ARG A 54 -16.45 20.44 -8.99
N GLU A 55 -15.93 21.65 -8.82
CA GLU A 55 -16.52 22.61 -7.90
C GLU A 55 -17.91 23.06 -8.39
N ARG A 56 -18.89 23.10 -7.48
CA ARG A 56 -20.31 23.41 -7.79
C ARG A 56 -20.50 24.78 -8.47
N ASN A 57 -19.72 25.79 -8.09
CA ASN A 57 -19.99 27.19 -8.41
C ASN A 57 -19.06 27.78 -9.47
N VAL A 58 -18.31 26.94 -10.19
CA VAL A 58 -17.36 27.36 -11.21
C VAL A 58 -17.81 26.85 -12.58
N ASP A 59 -18.46 27.72 -13.35
CA ASP A 59 -19.10 27.42 -14.65
C ASP A 59 -18.13 26.86 -15.73
N ARG A 60 -16.82 26.80 -15.46
CA ARG A 60 -15.78 26.42 -16.43
C ARG A 60 -14.67 25.53 -15.88
N GLN A 61 -14.83 24.94 -14.68
CA GLN A 61 -13.81 24.00 -14.20
C GLN A 61 -13.93 22.67 -14.93
N GLU A 62 -12.78 22.14 -15.35
CA GLU A 62 -12.66 20.78 -15.85
C GLU A 62 -12.94 19.79 -14.72
N TRP A 63 -13.50 18.62 -15.08
CA TRP A 63 -13.63 17.52 -14.16
C TRP A 63 -12.25 16.96 -13.82
N VAL A 64 -11.90 16.90 -12.54
CA VAL A 64 -10.66 16.30 -12.07
C VAL A 64 -10.89 14.85 -11.66
N GLY A 65 -10.10 13.93 -12.22
CA GLY A 65 -10.09 12.54 -11.81
C GLY A 65 -9.61 12.42 -10.37
N VAL A 66 -10.43 11.82 -9.52
CA VAL A 66 -10.07 11.55 -8.13
C VAL A 66 -9.84 10.07 -7.95
N TRP A 67 -10.73 9.22 -8.47
CA TRP A 67 -10.54 7.78 -8.43
C TRP A 67 -10.61 7.18 -9.82
N ALA A 68 -9.81 6.16 -10.07
CA ALA A 68 -9.86 5.39 -11.30
C ALA A 68 -9.51 3.94 -11.02
N GLY A 69 -9.99 3.02 -11.85
CA GLY A 69 -9.56 1.64 -11.77
C GLY A 69 -10.10 0.78 -12.89
N ASP A 70 -9.50 -0.39 -12.99
CA ASP A 70 -9.82 -1.41 -13.98
C ASP A 70 -10.05 -2.75 -13.26
N LEU A 71 -11.08 -3.48 -13.69
CA LEU A 71 -11.46 -4.78 -13.15
C LEU A 71 -11.59 -5.79 -14.30
N PHE A 72 -10.82 -6.87 -14.21
CA PHE A 72 -10.94 -8.04 -15.06
C PHE A 72 -11.50 -9.19 -14.22
N ARG A 73 -12.69 -9.68 -14.58
CA ARG A 73 -13.30 -10.80 -13.88
C ARG A 73 -12.71 -12.12 -14.35
N ASP A 74 -12.51 -13.03 -13.41
CA ASP A 74 -12.17 -14.40 -13.74
C ASP A 74 -13.34 -15.06 -14.50
N THR A 75 -13.00 -15.82 -15.55
CA THR A 75 -13.98 -16.47 -16.44
C THR A 75 -14.61 -17.74 -15.85
N LYS A 76 -13.94 -18.36 -14.89
CA LYS A 76 -14.37 -19.58 -14.17
C LYS A 76 -15.07 -19.24 -12.86
N GLU A 77 -14.61 -18.22 -12.14
CA GLU A 77 -15.10 -17.84 -10.81
C GLU A 77 -15.56 -16.37 -10.77
N PRO A 78 -16.87 -16.06 -10.88
CA PRO A 78 -17.36 -14.68 -11.05
C PRO A 78 -17.08 -13.69 -9.91
N ARG A 79 -16.61 -14.17 -8.75
CA ARG A 79 -16.20 -13.35 -7.59
C ARG A 79 -14.69 -13.11 -7.53
N MET A 80 -13.95 -13.72 -8.43
CA MET A 80 -12.50 -13.63 -8.57
C MET A 80 -12.14 -12.74 -9.75
N GLY A 81 -10.89 -12.31 -9.80
CA GLY A 81 -10.40 -11.43 -10.84
C GLY A 81 -9.10 -10.74 -10.46
N GLN A 82 -8.73 -9.80 -11.30
CA GLN A 82 -7.57 -8.95 -11.13
C GLN A 82 -7.94 -7.52 -11.48
N GLY A 83 -7.17 -6.57 -10.98
CA GLY A 83 -7.42 -5.18 -11.28
C GLY A 83 -6.50 -4.23 -10.54
N SER A 84 -6.70 -2.97 -10.86
CA SER A 84 -6.03 -1.85 -10.21
C SER A 84 -7.05 -0.79 -9.83
N PHE A 85 -6.69 0.00 -8.83
CA PHE A 85 -7.47 1.12 -8.35
C PHE A 85 -6.54 2.19 -7.81
N GLU A 86 -6.80 3.45 -8.17
CA GLU A 86 -6.05 4.60 -7.73
C GLU A 86 -6.99 5.61 -7.08
N ILE A 87 -6.53 6.23 -5.99
CA ILE A 87 -7.12 7.40 -5.37
C ILE A 87 -6.09 8.53 -5.36
N ASP A 88 -6.41 9.63 -6.03
CA ASP A 88 -5.68 10.89 -5.92
C ASP A 88 -6.38 11.83 -4.91
N TYR A 89 -5.88 11.83 -3.67
CA TYR A 89 -6.36 12.72 -2.63
C TYR A 89 -5.93 14.17 -2.85
N THR A 90 -4.85 14.41 -3.60
CA THR A 90 -4.41 15.75 -3.95
C THR A 90 -5.38 16.41 -4.92
N ALA A 91 -5.75 15.70 -5.99
CA ALA A 91 -6.77 16.14 -6.94
C ALA A 91 -8.13 16.32 -6.25
N ALA A 92 -8.52 15.38 -5.38
CA ALA A 92 -9.75 15.50 -4.61
C ALA A 92 -9.78 16.76 -3.74
N ALA A 93 -8.67 17.08 -3.07
CA ALA A 93 -8.59 18.29 -2.25
C ALA A 93 -8.50 19.60 -3.03
N GLN A 94 -8.08 19.56 -4.30
CA GLN A 94 -8.17 20.72 -5.19
C GLN A 94 -9.63 21.02 -5.57
N ALA A 95 -10.44 19.98 -5.79
CA ALA A 95 -11.86 20.13 -6.06
C ALA A 95 -12.71 20.40 -4.80
N ASP A 96 -12.27 19.91 -3.64
CA ASP A 96 -12.91 20.12 -2.36
C ASP A 96 -11.89 20.52 -1.28
N PRO A 97 -11.62 21.83 -1.11
CA PRO A 97 -10.59 22.33 -0.20
C PRO A 97 -10.79 21.96 1.28
N ILE A 98 -11.99 21.49 1.67
CA ILE A 98 -12.29 21.03 3.02
C ILE A 98 -11.63 19.68 3.32
N SER A 99 -11.34 18.89 2.30
CA SER A 99 -10.58 17.65 2.49
C SER A 99 -9.17 17.97 2.99
N ALA A 100 -8.78 17.39 4.12
CA ALA A 100 -7.43 17.49 4.67
C ALA A 100 -6.47 16.43 4.09
N ARG A 101 -6.98 15.38 3.44
CA ARG A 101 -6.15 14.30 2.89
C ARG A 101 -5.35 14.76 1.67
N ARG A 102 -4.13 14.27 1.51
CA ARG A 102 -3.25 14.54 0.34
C ARG A 102 -2.51 13.28 -0.09
N GLY A 103 -1.89 13.33 -1.26
CA GLY A 103 -1.12 12.24 -1.85
C GLY A 103 -1.95 11.31 -2.71
N GLN A 104 -1.38 10.14 -3.01
CA GLN A 104 -1.99 9.12 -3.87
C GLN A 104 -1.95 7.76 -3.19
N VAL A 105 -2.94 6.93 -3.51
CA VAL A 105 -2.99 5.53 -3.09
C VAL A 105 -3.30 4.69 -4.32
N GLN A 106 -2.38 3.80 -4.66
CA GLN A 106 -2.54 2.82 -5.72
C GLN A 106 -2.72 1.44 -5.09
N ILE A 107 -3.66 0.68 -5.62
CA ILE A 107 -4.00 -0.67 -5.19
C ILE A 107 -3.97 -1.55 -6.43
N SER A 108 -3.27 -2.67 -6.36
CA SER A 108 -3.30 -3.70 -7.40
C SER A 108 -3.56 -5.05 -6.77
N TYR A 109 -4.35 -5.89 -7.41
CA TYR A 109 -4.62 -7.24 -6.93
C TYR A 109 -4.75 -8.22 -8.10
N SER A 110 -4.39 -9.46 -7.82
CA SER A 110 -4.74 -10.61 -8.66
C SER A 110 -5.21 -11.73 -7.76
N ALA A 111 -6.41 -12.24 -8.02
CA ALA A 111 -7.04 -13.32 -7.29
C ALA A 111 -7.75 -14.25 -8.27
N ASN A 112 -7.11 -14.60 -9.39
CA ASN A 112 -7.68 -15.49 -10.39
C ASN A 112 -7.64 -16.96 -9.93
N SER A 113 -8.58 -17.75 -10.42
CA SER A 113 -8.76 -19.16 -10.08
C SER A 113 -7.60 -20.02 -10.56
N GLY A 114 -6.89 -20.63 -9.61
CA GLY A 114 -5.73 -21.47 -9.87
C GLY A 114 -4.44 -20.69 -10.14
N GLU A 115 -4.43 -19.39 -9.87
CA GLU A 115 -3.24 -18.54 -9.88
C GLU A 115 -2.88 -18.11 -8.45
N ASP A 116 -1.69 -17.54 -8.29
CA ASP A 116 -1.25 -16.99 -7.00
C ASP A 116 -2.07 -15.73 -6.67
N LEU A 117 -2.51 -15.62 -5.42
CA LEU A 117 -3.13 -14.42 -4.88
C LEU A 117 -2.04 -13.37 -4.66
N SER A 118 -2.28 -12.14 -5.11
CA SER A 118 -1.41 -11.00 -4.85
C SER A 118 -2.23 -9.74 -4.55
N LEU A 119 -1.68 -8.90 -3.68
CA LEU A 119 -2.27 -7.63 -3.27
C LEU A 119 -1.16 -6.64 -2.94
N THR A 120 -1.17 -5.50 -3.60
CA THR A 120 -0.22 -4.40 -3.40
C THR A 120 -1.00 -3.13 -3.10
N TYR A 121 -0.59 -2.41 -2.04
CA TYR A 121 -0.96 -1.03 -1.79
C TYR A 121 0.29 -0.18 -1.80
N ARG A 122 0.26 0.94 -2.51
CA ARG A 122 1.35 1.90 -2.59
C ARG A 122 0.78 3.28 -2.26
N PHE A 123 1.29 3.88 -1.20
CA PHE A 123 0.93 5.21 -0.75
C PHE A 123 2.09 6.14 -1.13
N GLU A 124 1.77 7.20 -1.86
CA GLU A 124 2.76 8.17 -2.33
C GLU A 124 2.40 9.56 -1.82
N ASN A 125 3.35 10.19 -1.10
CA ASN A 125 3.17 11.50 -0.46
C ASN A 125 1.85 11.59 0.32
N TYR A 126 1.47 10.52 1.01
CA TYR A 126 0.17 10.40 1.64
C TYR A 126 0.11 11.15 2.96
N LEU A 127 -0.97 11.91 3.15
CA LEU A 127 -1.29 12.60 4.39
C LEU A 127 -2.74 12.26 4.78
N GLY A 128 -2.92 11.66 5.96
CA GLY A 128 -4.24 11.34 6.49
C GLY A 128 -5.02 12.57 6.96
N GLU A 129 -6.32 12.37 7.21
CA GLU A 129 -7.22 13.45 7.67
C GLU A 129 -6.80 14.03 9.04
N ASN A 130 -6.23 13.20 9.91
CA ASN A 130 -5.77 13.60 11.24
C ASN A 130 -4.27 13.95 11.27
N ASP A 131 -3.60 13.97 10.13
CA ASP A 131 -2.15 14.21 10.03
C ASP A 131 -1.83 15.69 9.78
N ALA A 132 -2.73 16.61 10.16
CA ALA A 132 -2.55 18.04 9.96
C ALA A 132 -1.21 18.52 10.57
N GLY A 133 -0.35 19.12 9.75
CA GLY A 133 0.98 19.60 10.15
C GLY A 133 2.07 18.52 10.21
N SER A 134 1.79 17.28 9.80
CA SER A 134 2.80 16.23 9.62
C SER A 134 3.39 16.26 8.21
N GLU A 135 4.60 15.73 8.07
CA GLU A 135 5.19 15.45 6.76
C GLU A 135 4.44 14.30 6.05
N PRO A 136 4.19 14.40 4.73
CA PRO A 136 3.63 13.30 3.95
C PRO A 136 4.52 12.06 3.96
N ARG A 137 3.92 10.88 3.84
CA ARG A 137 4.62 9.60 3.98
C ARG A 137 4.41 8.70 2.78
N ASN A 138 5.46 7.97 2.42
CA ASN A 138 5.39 6.86 1.48
C ASN A 138 5.22 5.55 2.25
N MET A 139 4.36 4.66 1.76
CA MET A 139 4.17 3.34 2.34
C MET A 139 3.93 2.30 1.27
N ILE A 140 4.42 1.09 1.50
CA ILE A 140 4.19 -0.06 0.63
C ILE A 140 3.66 -1.20 1.49
N TYR A 141 2.60 -1.85 1.03
CA TYR A 141 2.09 -3.11 1.56
C TYR A 141 2.00 -4.08 0.39
N GLU A 142 2.60 -5.26 0.52
CA GLU A 142 2.53 -6.31 -0.48
C GLU A 142 2.27 -7.64 0.20
N PHE A 143 1.38 -8.41 -0.39
CA PHE A 143 1.02 -9.74 0.05
C PHE A 143 0.94 -10.64 -1.17
N CYS A 144 1.50 -11.83 -1.04
CA CYS A 144 1.35 -12.88 -2.03
C CYS A 144 1.16 -14.23 -1.36
N GLU A 145 0.13 -14.95 -1.77
CA GLU A 145 -0.11 -16.34 -1.39
C GLU A 145 -0.14 -17.18 -2.65
N ARG A 146 0.79 -18.13 -2.74
CA ARG A 146 0.90 -19.04 -3.87
C ARG A 146 -0.13 -20.14 -3.77
N THR A 147 -0.46 -20.72 -4.92
CA THR A 147 -1.39 -21.86 -5.03
C THR A 147 -1.01 -23.08 -4.18
N ASN A 148 0.27 -23.23 -3.80
CA ASN A 148 0.74 -24.29 -2.90
C ASN A 148 0.62 -23.94 -1.40
N GLY A 149 0.10 -22.76 -1.05
CA GLY A 149 -0.03 -22.26 0.33
C GLY A 149 1.22 -21.58 0.89
N SER A 150 2.34 -21.53 0.16
CA SER A 150 3.49 -20.69 0.53
C SER A 150 3.24 -19.23 0.16
N GLY A 151 4.02 -18.30 0.70
CA GLY A 151 3.82 -16.89 0.35
C GLY A 151 4.79 -15.94 1.02
N TYR A 152 4.51 -14.66 0.82
CA TYR A 152 5.25 -13.57 1.44
C TYR A 152 4.35 -12.39 1.78
N PHE A 153 4.84 -11.60 2.73
CA PHE A 153 4.30 -10.31 3.10
C PHE A 153 5.46 -9.33 3.22
N ASN A 154 5.28 -8.13 2.66
CA ASN A 154 6.24 -7.04 2.73
C ASN A 154 5.51 -5.76 3.13
N PHE A 155 6.11 -5.00 4.05
CA PHE A 155 5.60 -3.70 4.46
C PHE A 155 6.76 -2.74 4.66
N GLU A 156 6.65 -1.56 4.06
CA GLU A 156 7.61 -0.47 4.26
C GLU A 156 6.86 0.81 4.62
N SER A 157 7.36 1.54 5.62
CA SER A 157 6.79 2.82 6.04
C SER A 157 7.84 3.69 6.72
N TYR A 158 7.60 5.01 6.70
CA TYR A 158 8.39 6.00 7.43
C TYR A 158 7.59 6.51 8.62
N PHE A 159 8.11 6.36 9.82
CA PHE A 159 7.51 6.92 11.02
C PHE A 159 8.57 7.24 12.08
N ASN A 160 8.22 8.14 13.00
CA ASN A 160 9.05 8.45 14.16
C ASN A 160 8.89 7.32 15.20
N TRP A 161 9.70 6.28 15.08
CA TRP A 161 9.68 5.12 15.98
C TRP A 161 10.33 5.46 17.32
N SER A 162 11.44 6.20 17.24
CA SER A 162 12.32 6.50 18.36
C SER A 162 11.68 7.50 19.34
N GLY A 163 10.91 8.46 18.81
CA GLY A 163 10.30 9.56 19.57
C GLY A 163 11.31 10.53 20.19
N LYS A 164 12.61 10.39 19.88
CA LYS A 164 13.68 11.26 20.42
C LYS A 164 13.76 12.58 19.66
N THR A 165 13.56 12.56 18.35
CA THR A 165 13.45 13.75 17.50
C THR A 165 12.18 13.67 16.65
N ASP A 166 11.92 14.68 15.81
CA ASP A 166 10.82 14.63 14.82
C ASP A 166 11.24 13.92 13.51
N ALA A 167 12.46 13.39 13.44
CA ALA A 167 12.95 12.69 12.26
C ALA A 167 12.24 11.33 12.10
N LEU A 168 12.12 10.88 10.85
CA LEU A 168 11.43 9.62 10.51
C LEU A 168 12.45 8.51 10.27
N GLU A 169 12.27 7.37 10.93
CA GLU A 169 12.96 6.13 10.61
C GLU A 169 12.18 5.37 9.52
N LYS A 170 12.92 4.62 8.69
CA LYS A 170 12.32 3.64 7.78
C LYS A 170 12.16 2.31 8.53
N LEU A 171 10.94 1.79 8.59
CA LEU A 171 10.64 0.42 8.99
C LEU A 171 10.37 -0.42 7.74
N GLY A 172 11.07 -1.55 7.62
CA GLY A 172 10.72 -2.64 6.72
C GLY A 172 10.33 -3.88 7.51
N VAL A 173 9.24 -4.55 7.13
CA VAL A 173 8.84 -5.86 7.65
C VAL A 173 8.70 -6.81 6.47
N LYS A 174 9.42 -7.93 6.51
CA LYS A 174 9.42 -8.97 5.49
C LYS A 174 9.12 -10.31 6.13
N THR A 175 8.05 -10.94 5.71
CA THR A 175 7.60 -12.23 6.24
C THR A 175 7.46 -13.22 5.10
N LEU A 176 7.88 -14.46 5.34
CA LEU A 176 7.89 -15.54 4.39
C LEU A 176 7.38 -16.81 5.04
N TRP A 177 6.53 -17.57 4.36
CA TRP A 177 6.08 -18.86 4.84
C TRP A 177 6.07 -19.90 3.72
N THR A 178 6.27 -21.15 4.12
CA THR A 178 6.25 -22.31 3.23
C THR A 178 4.86 -22.93 3.18
N SER A 179 4.65 -23.86 2.25
CA SER A 179 3.42 -24.64 2.13
C SER A 179 3.11 -25.54 3.33
N VAL A 180 4.04 -25.68 4.28
CA VAL A 180 3.89 -26.46 5.51
C VAL A 180 3.88 -25.55 6.76
N ASN A 181 3.57 -24.26 6.59
CA ASN A 181 3.42 -23.26 7.64
C ASN A 181 4.67 -22.94 8.46
N THR A 182 5.86 -23.41 8.06
CA THR A 182 7.12 -22.88 8.62
C THR A 182 7.47 -21.55 7.98
N GLY A 183 8.21 -20.68 8.66
CA GLY A 183 8.58 -19.41 8.06
C GLY A 183 9.56 -18.56 8.86
N GLN A 184 9.77 -17.36 8.35
CA GLN A 184 10.66 -16.34 8.91
C GLN A 184 10.04 -14.95 8.74
N SER A 185 10.24 -14.09 9.74
CA SER A 185 9.98 -12.66 9.68
C SER A 185 11.28 -11.90 9.95
N GLN A 186 11.48 -10.80 9.23
CA GLN A 186 12.58 -9.87 9.40
C GLN A 186 12.01 -8.46 9.49
N VAL A 187 12.43 -7.73 10.52
CA VAL A 187 12.17 -6.31 10.69
C VAL A 187 13.50 -5.58 10.55
N LEU A 188 13.54 -4.55 9.71
CA LEU A 188 14.67 -3.66 9.52
C LEU A 188 14.26 -2.24 9.89
N ILE A 189 15.05 -1.57 10.72
CA ILE A 189 14.86 -0.17 11.09
C ILE A 189 16.12 0.59 10.72
N THR A 190 15.98 1.62 9.89
CA THR A 190 17.11 2.44 9.39
C THR A 190 16.79 3.94 9.42
N GLY A 191 17.80 4.77 9.19
CA GLY A 191 17.66 6.22 9.04
C GLY A 191 17.66 7.00 10.36
N ALA A 192 17.56 8.33 10.23
CA ALA A 192 17.30 9.28 11.31
C ALA A 192 17.96 8.96 12.66
N ASP A 193 17.18 8.64 13.70
CA ASP A 193 17.70 8.45 15.05
C ASP A 193 18.52 7.14 15.19
N ILE A 194 18.36 6.17 14.28
CA ILE A 194 19.26 5.00 14.21
C ILE A 194 20.66 5.46 13.83
N GLU A 195 20.76 6.29 12.80
CA GLU A 195 22.04 6.83 12.33
C GLU A 195 22.72 7.75 13.34
N ALA A 196 21.94 8.57 14.05
CA ALA A 196 22.45 9.43 15.12
C ALA A 196 23.07 8.65 16.29
N GLN A 197 22.70 7.38 16.46
CA GLN A 197 23.27 6.46 17.45
C GLN A 197 24.52 5.73 16.95
N GLY A 198 24.99 6.01 15.73
CA GLY A 198 26.14 5.34 15.11
C GLY A 198 25.79 3.98 14.49
N LEU A 199 24.50 3.68 14.32
CA LEU A 199 24.00 2.45 13.71
C LEU A 199 23.64 2.71 12.24
N ASP A 200 23.83 1.71 11.39
CA ASP A 200 23.28 1.67 10.04
C ASP A 200 21.88 1.03 10.05
N VAL A 201 21.74 -0.08 10.78
CA VAL A 201 20.52 -0.90 10.77
C VAL A 201 20.30 -1.52 12.15
N VAL A 202 19.04 -1.52 12.59
CA VAL A 202 18.56 -2.44 13.63
C VAL A 202 17.75 -3.53 12.93
N GLU A 203 18.13 -4.79 13.14
CA GLU A 203 17.43 -5.94 12.60
C GLU A 203 16.85 -6.79 13.72
N LEU A 204 15.58 -7.16 13.57
CA LEU A 204 14.95 -8.21 14.36
C LEU A 204 14.57 -9.34 13.41
N ARG A 205 14.88 -10.58 13.78
CA ARG A 205 14.54 -11.75 12.97
C ARG A 205 13.93 -12.83 13.84
N GLU A 206 12.83 -13.39 13.37
CA GLU A 206 12.11 -14.48 14.03
C GLU A 206 11.86 -15.62 13.03
N CYS A 207 11.96 -16.87 13.48
CA CYS A 207 11.58 -18.06 12.72
C CYS A 207 10.58 -18.88 13.52
N TRP A 208 9.66 -19.56 12.83
CA TRP A 208 8.66 -20.43 13.45
C TRP A 208 8.50 -21.77 12.72
N ASP A 209 8.01 -22.76 13.45
CA ASP A 209 7.70 -24.09 12.93
C ASP A 209 6.26 -24.22 12.41
N ALA A 210 5.87 -25.39 11.92
CA ALA A 210 4.53 -25.64 11.38
C ALA A 210 3.38 -25.48 12.40
N ALA A 211 3.69 -25.42 13.70
CA ALA A 211 2.73 -25.16 14.77
C ALA A 211 2.68 -23.67 15.15
N PHE A 212 3.36 -22.79 14.39
CA PHE A 212 3.53 -21.37 14.67
C PHE A 212 4.22 -21.10 16.02
N ILE A 213 5.09 -22.02 16.45
CA ILE A 213 5.91 -21.83 17.64
C ILE A 213 7.24 -21.23 17.22
N GLN A 214 7.66 -20.15 17.91
CA GLN A 214 8.96 -19.53 17.71
C GLN A 214 10.09 -20.56 17.94
N THR A 215 10.93 -20.78 16.94
CA THR A 215 12.10 -21.68 17.00
C THR A 215 13.42 -20.93 17.08
N TYR A 216 13.44 -19.68 16.62
CA TYR A 216 14.59 -18.80 16.66
C TYR A 216 14.17 -17.34 16.73
N TYR A 217 14.90 -16.55 17.50
CA TYR A 217 14.80 -15.09 17.51
C TYR A 217 16.19 -14.47 17.68
N VAL A 218 16.48 -13.41 16.94
CA VAL A 218 17.69 -12.61 17.13
C VAL A 218 17.44 -11.13 16.92
N GLN A 219 18.11 -10.31 17.71
CA GLN A 219 18.19 -8.86 17.57
C GLN A 219 19.64 -8.46 17.29
N LEU A 220 19.84 -7.78 16.16
CA LEU A 220 21.14 -7.41 15.62
C LEU A 220 21.22 -5.89 15.47
N TYR A 221 22.37 -5.33 15.84
CA TYR A 221 22.71 -3.94 15.56
C TYR A 221 23.89 -3.90 14.61
N TYR A 222 23.70 -3.26 13.46
CA TYR A 222 24.75 -3.02 12.48
C TYR A 222 25.32 -1.62 12.71
N TRP A 223 26.61 -1.52 12.99
CA TRP A 223 27.28 -0.27 13.33
C TRP A 223 28.00 0.33 12.14
N LYS A 224 27.91 1.66 11.98
CA LYS A 224 28.70 2.44 11.01
C LYS A 224 30.19 2.26 11.23
N THR A 225 30.59 2.29 12.50
CA THR A 225 31.95 1.98 12.94
C THR A 225 31.86 0.78 13.87
N PRO A 226 32.35 -0.41 13.44
CA PRO A 226 32.26 -1.63 14.23
C PRO A 226 32.86 -1.46 15.64
N PRO A 227 32.15 -1.86 16.70
CA PRO A 227 32.76 -2.03 18.01
C PRO A 227 33.74 -3.21 18.00
N GLU A 228 34.58 -3.32 19.03
CA GLU A 228 35.55 -4.43 19.17
C GLU A 228 34.88 -5.82 19.15
N THR A 229 33.60 -5.88 19.52
CA THR A 229 32.78 -7.10 19.54
C THR A 229 32.31 -7.58 18.16
N GLY A 230 32.61 -6.83 17.09
CA GLY A 230 32.25 -7.18 15.71
C GLY A 230 31.00 -6.46 15.19
N ASN A 231 30.66 -6.73 13.93
CA ASN A 231 29.50 -6.17 13.23
C ASN A 231 28.81 -7.28 12.43
N PRO A 232 27.52 -7.58 12.66
CA PRO A 232 26.63 -6.98 13.66
C PRO A 232 26.99 -7.38 15.11
N THR A 233 26.58 -6.56 16.08
CA THR A 233 26.52 -6.99 17.48
C THR A 233 25.17 -7.64 17.76
N LYS A 234 25.18 -8.79 18.43
CA LYS A 234 23.97 -9.47 18.90
C LYS A 234 23.59 -8.95 20.28
N ASP A 235 22.37 -8.44 20.40
CA ASP A 235 21.81 -7.99 21.69
C ASP A 235 21.09 -9.13 22.40
N LYS A 236 20.28 -9.84 21.63
CA LYS A 236 19.41 -10.92 22.10
C LYS A 236 19.41 -12.04 21.08
N GLU A 237 19.49 -13.28 21.55
CA GLU A 237 19.39 -14.49 20.74
C GLU A 237 18.70 -15.60 21.55
N GLU A 238 17.68 -16.22 20.97
CA GLU A 238 16.92 -17.32 21.55
C GLU A 238 16.71 -18.41 20.49
N GLY A 239 16.77 -19.68 20.89
CA GLY A 239 16.49 -20.81 19.99
C GLY A 239 17.67 -21.26 19.13
N ASP A 240 17.37 -21.93 18.01
CA ASP A 240 18.37 -22.54 17.11
C ASP A 240 18.29 -21.93 15.72
N ALA A 241 19.31 -21.17 15.33
CA ALA A 241 19.40 -20.54 14.01
C ALA A 241 19.33 -21.56 12.85
N THR A 242 19.74 -22.81 13.08
CA THR A 242 19.68 -23.87 12.06
C THR A 242 18.27 -24.40 11.84
N ALA A 243 17.33 -24.10 12.74
CA ALA A 243 15.92 -24.39 12.59
C ALA A 243 15.19 -23.35 11.72
N CYS A 244 15.84 -22.26 11.32
CA CYS A 244 15.29 -21.31 10.37
C CYS A 244 15.26 -21.91 8.96
N PRO A 245 14.12 -21.88 8.24
CA PRO A 245 14.12 -22.20 6.83
C PRO A 245 15.12 -21.28 6.09
N THR A 246 15.81 -21.82 5.09
CA THR A 246 16.77 -21.04 4.30
C THR A 246 16.05 -19.84 3.67
N ALA A 247 16.67 -18.66 3.74
CA ALA A 247 16.08 -17.42 3.26
C ALA A 247 15.54 -17.59 1.83
N PHE A 248 14.22 -17.53 1.69
CA PHE A 248 13.61 -17.19 0.42
C PHE A 248 13.85 -15.70 0.26
N GLU A 249 14.61 -15.26 -0.73
CA GLU A 249 14.62 -13.84 -1.03
C GLU A 249 13.23 -13.49 -1.57
N PRO A 250 12.47 -12.58 -0.93
CA PRO A 250 11.34 -11.99 -1.63
C PRO A 250 11.88 -11.39 -2.94
N PRO A 251 11.06 -11.26 -4.00
CA PRO A 251 11.50 -10.55 -5.19
C PRO A 251 12.18 -9.22 -4.78
N ASP A 252 13.26 -8.86 -5.45
CA ASP A 252 13.90 -7.57 -5.22
C ASP A 252 12.90 -6.48 -5.66
N LEU A 253 12.46 -5.68 -4.69
CA LEU A 253 11.43 -4.66 -4.85
C LEU A 253 12.02 -3.26 -4.87
N SER A 254 13.35 -3.15 -4.89
CA SER A 254 14.07 -1.89 -5.10
C SER A 254 14.00 -1.42 -6.55
N GLY A 255 12.85 -1.59 -7.21
CA GLY A 255 12.52 -0.92 -8.47
C GLY A 255 12.44 0.59 -8.27
N ASP A 256 13.57 1.23 -7.92
CA ASP A 256 14.08 2.38 -8.63
C ASP A 256 14.28 1.93 -10.10
N GLU A 257 13.18 1.77 -10.84
CA GLU A 257 13.24 2.21 -12.22
C GLU A 257 13.32 3.73 -12.14
N THR A 258 14.52 4.25 -11.87
CA THR A 258 14.88 5.58 -12.36
C THR A 258 14.40 5.61 -13.81
N PRO A 259 13.52 6.56 -14.20
CA PRO A 259 13.11 6.67 -15.58
C PRO A 259 14.38 6.70 -16.41
N GLU A 260 14.56 5.74 -17.33
CA GLU A 260 15.57 5.92 -18.37
C GLU A 260 15.23 7.26 -19.02
N GLU A 261 16.08 8.27 -18.81
CA GLU A 261 16.05 9.49 -19.60
C GLU A 261 16.27 9.04 -21.05
N GLY A 262 15.17 8.88 -21.77
CA GLY A 262 15.19 8.59 -23.19
C GLY A 262 15.93 9.72 -23.90
N GLU A 263 17.06 9.36 -24.50
CA GLU A 263 17.76 10.14 -25.53
C GLU A 263 16.88 10.31 -26.79
#